data_AF-A0A3D5LD35-F1
#
_entry.id   AF-A0A3D5LD35-F1
#
_cell.length_a   1.000
_cell.length_b   1.000
_cell.length_c   1.000
_cell.angle_alpha   90.00
_cell.angle_beta   90.00
_cell.angle_gamma   90.00
#
_symmetry.space_group_name_H-M   'P 1'
#
loop_
_entity.id
_entity.type
_entity.pdbx_description
1 polymer ?
#
loop_
_entity_poly.entity_id
_entity_poly.type
_entity_poly.pdbx_seq_one_letter_code
_entity_poly.pdbx_strand_id
1 'polypeptide(L)'
;QNKTVGFVNFMANNNGFTLADLFSYCEKHNEANGEENADGSNYNFSINCGTEGKTTRKYVMELRRKHLYMALSMVFFAQGVPLLLAGDEALNSQQGNNNAYCQDNKTGWVNWKRNTGMEALQEFVQKLAAFRKAHPVIRKAEPMHLNDYQHKGCPDLSYHSDNAWAAGLPEEKGAFGVMYCGDYAVNDAGEPDDMVYIGYNFHTGVNELALPKLAGKKKWYVVMDTAEQEHAFLPEEKPAENQHRITVRPQSVVLLLGK
;
A
#
# COMPACT_ATOMS: atom_id res chain seq x y z
N GLN A 1 -3.19 2.52 16.45
CA GLN A 1 -4.15 1.59 17.09
C GLN A 1 -4.44 2.07 18.51
N ASN A 2 -5.58 1.68 19.07
CA ASN A 2 -6.00 1.98 20.44
C ASN A 2 -6.44 0.65 21.08
N LYS A 3 -6.26 0.50 22.39
CA LYS A 3 -6.63 -0.73 23.11
C LYS A 3 -8.13 -0.99 23.16
N THR A 4 -8.96 0.04 23.01
CA THR A 4 -10.43 -0.08 23.18
C THR A 4 -11.22 0.14 21.89
N VAL A 5 -10.61 0.74 20.86
CA VAL A 5 -11.27 1.01 19.57
C VAL A 5 -10.43 0.50 18.40
N GLY A 6 -11.11 -0.18 17.48
CA GLY A 6 -10.52 -0.64 16.22
C GLY A 6 -10.38 0.50 15.21
N PHE A 7 -9.37 0.39 14.35
CA PHE A 7 -9.17 1.31 13.23
C PHE A 7 -9.39 0.55 11.93
N VAL A 8 -10.21 1.11 11.05
CA VAL A 8 -10.42 0.61 9.69
C VAL A 8 -9.68 1.54 8.74
N ASN A 9 -8.71 1.00 8.00
CA ASN A 9 -7.90 1.75 7.06
C ASN A 9 -8.43 1.49 5.64
N PHE A 10 -8.64 2.55 4.87
CA PHE A 10 -9.07 2.47 3.48
C PHE A 10 -8.50 3.65 2.69
N MET A 11 -8.37 3.46 1.37
CA MET A 11 -8.02 4.53 0.42
C MET A 11 -9.25 5.02 -0.35
N ALA A 12 -10.18 4.11 -0.63
CA ALA A 12 -11.45 4.39 -1.27
C ALA A 12 -12.57 3.64 -0.54
N ASN A 13 -13.78 4.20 -0.59
CA ASN A 13 -15.00 3.58 -0.10
C ASN A 13 -16.18 4.05 -0.98
N ASN A 14 -17.40 3.75 -0.58
CA ASN A 14 -18.59 4.11 -1.35
C ASN A 14 -18.93 5.61 -1.36
N ASN A 15 -18.29 6.41 -0.51
CA ASN A 15 -18.47 7.87 -0.40
C ASN A 15 -17.22 8.56 -0.97
N GLY A 16 -17.22 8.84 -2.26
CA GLY A 16 -16.08 9.43 -2.97
C GLY A 16 -15.73 8.64 -4.23
N PHE A 17 -14.51 8.80 -4.69
CA PHE A 17 -14.00 8.04 -5.83
C PHE A 17 -13.74 6.57 -5.48
N THR A 18 -13.91 5.71 -6.48
CA THR A 18 -13.27 4.39 -6.51
C THR A 18 -11.74 4.56 -6.49
N LEU A 19 -10.99 3.51 -6.16
CA LEU A 19 -9.54 3.63 -6.12
C LEU A 19 -8.93 3.93 -7.51
N ALA A 20 -9.51 3.40 -8.59
CA ALA A 20 -9.05 3.72 -9.94
C ALA A 20 -9.37 5.18 -10.34
N ASP A 21 -10.53 5.69 -9.93
CA ASP A 21 -10.91 7.07 -10.21
C ASP A 21 -10.11 8.08 -9.39
N LEU A 22 -9.70 7.73 -8.17
CA LEU A 22 -8.80 8.53 -7.34
C LEU A 22 -7.49 8.90 -8.07
N PHE A 23 -7.02 8.03 -8.97
CA PHE A 23 -5.82 8.25 -9.78
C PHE A 23 -6.13 8.65 -11.24
N SER A 24 -7.40 8.83 -11.59
CA SER A 24 -7.83 9.16 -12.94
C SER A 24 -8.53 10.51 -13.06
N TYR A 25 -9.03 11.08 -11.96
CA TYR A 25 -9.82 12.31 -11.96
C TYR A 25 -9.32 13.28 -10.89
N CYS A 26 -9.21 14.56 -11.24
CA CYS A 26 -8.98 15.65 -10.28
C CYS A 26 -10.30 16.30 -9.85
N GLU A 27 -11.28 16.33 -10.74
CA GLU A 27 -12.59 16.92 -10.48
C GLU A 27 -13.68 15.85 -10.46
N LYS A 28 -14.77 16.12 -9.75
CA LYS A 28 -15.96 15.27 -9.77
C LYS A 28 -16.80 15.52 -11.02
N HIS A 29 -17.36 14.45 -11.57
CA HIS A 29 -18.22 14.41 -12.74
C HIS A 29 -19.56 13.74 -12.35
N ASN A 30 -20.32 14.42 -11.49
CA ASN A 30 -21.59 13.95 -10.93
C ASN A 30 -22.80 14.45 -11.74
N GLU A 31 -22.60 15.00 -12.95
CA GLU A 31 -23.67 15.60 -13.77
C GLU A 31 -24.83 14.64 -14.02
N ALA A 32 -24.53 13.34 -14.12
CA ALA A 32 -25.52 12.28 -14.31
C ALA A 32 -26.49 12.12 -13.12
N ASN A 33 -26.19 12.71 -11.95
CA ASN A 33 -27.04 12.68 -10.78
C ASN A 33 -28.22 13.68 -10.87
N GLY A 34 -28.15 14.66 -11.77
CA GLY A 34 -29.23 15.64 -12.01
C GLY A 34 -29.23 16.83 -11.03
N GLU A 35 -28.18 17.00 -10.24
CA GLU A 35 -28.02 18.08 -9.26
C GLU A 35 -27.00 19.13 -9.72
N GLU A 36 -26.82 19.30 -11.04
CA GLU A 36 -25.88 20.27 -11.64
C GLU A 36 -24.43 20.16 -11.09
N ASN A 37 -24.00 18.93 -10.78
CA ASN A 37 -22.70 18.62 -10.16
C ASN A 37 -22.50 19.28 -8.77
N ALA A 38 -23.58 19.68 -8.09
CA ALA A 38 -23.52 20.29 -6.76
C ALA A 38 -23.27 19.27 -5.63
N ASP A 39 -23.64 18.00 -5.86
CA ASP A 39 -23.55 16.92 -4.89
C ASP A 39 -22.16 16.26 -4.83
N GLY A 40 -21.86 15.53 -3.76
CA GLY A 40 -20.54 14.90 -3.53
C GLY A 40 -19.45 15.86 -3.03
N SER A 41 -18.31 15.30 -2.61
CA SER A 41 -17.19 16.09 -2.08
C SER A 41 -16.46 16.86 -3.19
N ASN A 42 -16.11 18.11 -2.95
CA ASN A 42 -15.18 18.87 -3.83
C ASN A 42 -13.70 18.59 -3.51
N TYR A 43 -13.41 18.02 -2.34
CA TYR A 43 -12.06 17.71 -1.90
C TYR A 43 -11.89 16.19 -1.87
N ASN A 44 -11.22 15.65 -2.89
CA ASN A 44 -11.02 14.21 -3.04
C ASN A 44 -9.58 13.74 -2.77
N PHE A 45 -8.62 14.67 -2.65
CA PHE A 45 -7.19 14.35 -2.56
C PHE A 45 -6.71 13.40 -3.67
N SER A 46 -7.29 13.58 -4.86
CA SER A 46 -7.08 12.76 -6.05
C SER A 46 -6.02 13.36 -6.99
N ILE A 47 -5.50 12.55 -7.91
CA ILE A 47 -4.56 13.01 -8.93
C ILE A 47 -4.80 12.26 -10.24
N ASN A 48 -5.13 12.96 -11.32
CA ASN A 48 -5.42 12.33 -12.62
C ASN A 48 -4.19 11.76 -13.36
N CYS A 49 -3.00 11.89 -12.77
CA CYS A 49 -1.70 11.48 -13.32
C CYS A 49 -1.34 12.15 -14.66
N GLY A 50 -1.91 13.33 -14.93
CA GLY A 50 -1.63 14.16 -16.11
C GLY A 50 -2.68 14.06 -17.22
N THR A 51 -3.76 13.31 -17.06
CA THR A 51 -4.89 13.31 -18.00
C THR A 51 -6.19 13.01 -17.25
N GLU A 52 -7.20 13.88 -17.37
CA GLU A 52 -8.51 13.65 -16.76
C GLU A 52 -9.23 12.47 -17.45
N GLY A 53 -9.67 11.49 -16.67
CA GLY A 53 -10.44 10.34 -17.12
C GLY A 53 -9.66 9.32 -17.96
N LYS A 54 -10.35 8.70 -18.93
CA LYS A 54 -9.80 7.60 -19.76
C LYS A 54 -8.68 8.10 -20.67
N THR A 55 -7.61 7.32 -20.77
CA THR A 55 -6.44 7.65 -21.60
C THR A 55 -5.78 6.39 -22.15
N THR A 56 -5.10 6.51 -23.29
CA THR A 56 -4.26 5.47 -23.90
C THR A 56 -2.77 5.81 -23.80
N ARG A 57 -2.42 6.91 -23.12
CA ARG A 57 -1.03 7.36 -22.93
C ARG A 57 -0.34 6.42 -21.96
N LYS A 58 0.62 5.63 -22.47
CA LYS A 58 1.34 4.61 -21.70
C LYS A 58 1.95 5.14 -20.40
N TYR A 59 2.57 6.34 -20.44
CA TYR A 59 3.18 6.92 -19.24
C TYR A 59 2.16 7.27 -18.14
N VAL A 60 0.95 7.73 -18.51
CA VAL A 60 -0.12 8.02 -17.55
C VAL A 60 -0.65 6.72 -16.94
N MET A 61 -0.87 5.70 -17.78
CA MET A 61 -1.30 4.38 -17.31
C MET A 61 -0.27 3.75 -16.35
N GLU A 62 1.02 3.94 -16.62
CA GLU A 62 2.09 3.48 -15.72
C GLU A 62 2.05 4.22 -14.38
N LEU A 63 1.92 5.55 -14.37
CA LEU A 63 1.77 6.32 -13.12
C LEU A 63 0.56 5.84 -12.31
N ARG A 64 -0.60 5.67 -12.97
CA ARG A 64 -1.82 5.16 -12.31
C ARG A 64 -1.58 3.79 -11.67
N ARG A 65 -0.89 2.88 -12.38
CA ARG A 65 -0.51 1.58 -11.81
C ARG A 65 0.36 1.75 -10.57
N LYS A 66 1.39 2.60 -10.63
CA LYS A 66 2.28 2.85 -9.48
C LYS A 66 1.48 3.33 -8.27
N HIS A 67 0.65 4.36 -8.46
CA HIS A 67 -0.18 4.90 -7.37
C HIS A 67 -1.17 3.88 -6.81
N LEU A 68 -1.82 3.07 -7.66
CA LEU A 68 -2.69 1.97 -7.23
C LEU A 68 -1.96 0.97 -6.35
N TYR A 69 -0.78 0.52 -6.78
CA TYR A 69 -0.02 -0.50 -6.07
C TYR A 69 0.53 0.04 -4.74
N MET A 70 0.96 1.30 -4.71
CA MET A 70 1.36 1.98 -3.49
C MET A 70 0.19 2.11 -2.50
N ALA A 71 -0.98 2.57 -2.96
CA ALA A 71 -2.18 2.73 -2.15
C ALA A 71 -2.62 1.42 -1.49
N LEU A 72 -2.67 0.35 -2.28
CA LEU A 72 -2.99 -0.99 -1.79
C LEU A 72 -1.93 -1.49 -0.80
N SER A 73 -0.64 -1.33 -1.10
CA SER A 73 0.44 -1.73 -0.19
C SER A 73 0.31 -1.04 1.17
N MET A 74 0.06 0.28 1.18
CA MET A 74 -0.12 1.03 2.42
C MET A 74 -1.30 0.51 3.24
N VAL A 75 -2.46 0.26 2.62
CA VAL A 75 -3.65 -0.26 3.32
C VAL A 75 -3.40 -1.65 3.89
N PHE A 76 -2.80 -2.55 3.10
CA PHE A 76 -2.59 -3.95 3.49
C PHE A 76 -1.44 -4.14 4.47
N PHE A 77 -0.45 -3.25 4.50
CA PHE A 77 0.66 -3.31 5.45
C PHE A 77 0.46 -2.46 6.70
N ALA A 78 -0.53 -1.57 6.73
CA ALA A 78 -0.85 -0.83 7.94
C ALA A 78 -1.38 -1.74 9.06
N GLN A 79 -1.11 -1.35 10.31
CA GLN A 79 -1.76 -1.93 11.48
C GLN A 79 -3.25 -1.53 11.52
N GLY A 80 -4.12 -2.42 11.97
CA GLY A 80 -5.58 -2.24 11.96
C GLY A 80 -6.29 -3.16 10.96
N VAL A 81 -7.51 -2.81 10.57
CA VAL A 81 -8.34 -3.60 9.65
C VAL A 81 -8.31 -2.95 8.26
N PRO A 82 -7.75 -3.58 7.22
CA PRO A 82 -7.85 -3.06 5.87
C PRO A 82 -9.28 -3.21 5.35
N LEU A 83 -9.82 -2.16 4.73
CA LEU A 83 -11.06 -2.19 3.97
C LEU A 83 -10.75 -1.89 2.51
N LEU A 84 -11.27 -2.75 1.64
CA LEU A 84 -11.20 -2.62 0.19
C LEU A 84 -12.63 -2.46 -0.34
N LEU A 85 -12.87 -1.41 -1.14
CA LEU A 85 -14.15 -1.23 -1.80
C LEU A 85 -14.32 -2.31 -2.86
N ALA A 86 -15.51 -2.90 -2.94
CA ALA A 86 -15.79 -3.95 -3.91
C ALA A 86 -15.54 -3.47 -5.35
N GLY A 87 -14.73 -4.23 -6.09
CA GLY A 87 -14.36 -3.92 -7.47
C GLY A 87 -13.06 -3.12 -7.61
N ASP A 88 -12.50 -2.55 -6.54
CA ASP A 88 -11.19 -1.90 -6.62
C ASP A 88 -10.09 -2.89 -7.03
N GLU A 89 -10.22 -4.17 -6.67
CA GLU A 89 -9.35 -5.25 -7.15
C GLU A 89 -9.45 -5.47 -8.66
N ALA A 90 -10.51 -4.95 -9.30
CA ALA A 90 -10.86 -5.15 -10.69
C ALA A 90 -10.77 -3.87 -11.55
N LEU A 91 -10.13 -2.79 -11.04
CA LEU A 91 -10.12 -1.47 -11.67
C LEU A 91 -11.55 -0.91 -11.89
N ASN A 92 -12.44 -1.09 -10.91
CA ASN A 92 -13.77 -0.49 -10.93
C ASN A 92 -13.67 1.03 -11.07
N SER A 93 -14.58 1.62 -11.84
CA SER A 93 -14.62 3.05 -12.12
C SER A 93 -16.07 3.50 -12.27
N GLN A 94 -16.40 4.58 -11.57
CA GLN A 94 -17.66 5.33 -11.68
C GLN A 94 -17.48 6.53 -12.63
N GLN A 95 -16.45 6.51 -13.47
CA GLN A 95 -16.16 7.49 -14.52
C GLN A 95 -16.03 8.93 -14.00
N GLY A 96 -15.49 9.09 -12.79
CA GLY A 96 -15.35 10.40 -12.16
C GLY A 96 -16.60 10.85 -11.40
N ASN A 97 -17.66 10.04 -11.36
CA ASN A 97 -18.73 10.28 -10.40
C ASN A 97 -18.26 9.84 -9.01
N ASN A 98 -18.16 10.77 -8.06
CA ASN A 98 -17.69 10.50 -6.70
C ASN A 98 -18.84 10.35 -5.69
N ASN A 99 -20.08 10.32 -6.18
CA ASN A 99 -21.29 10.22 -5.39
C ASN A 99 -22.37 9.46 -6.18
N ALA A 100 -22.06 8.25 -6.63
CA ALA A 100 -22.93 7.47 -7.53
C ALA A 100 -24.17 6.86 -6.82
N TYR A 101 -24.76 7.58 -5.86
CA TYR A 101 -25.82 7.08 -4.96
C TYR A 101 -27.14 6.76 -5.69
N CYS A 102 -27.46 7.52 -6.74
CA CYS A 102 -28.68 7.37 -7.54
C CYS A 102 -28.44 6.66 -8.89
N GLN A 103 -27.25 6.11 -9.11
CA GLN A 103 -26.84 5.52 -10.39
C GLN A 103 -27.07 4.00 -10.43
N ASP A 104 -28.32 3.55 -10.51
CA ASP A 104 -28.63 2.13 -10.80
C ASP A 104 -28.45 1.82 -12.30
N ASN A 105 -27.21 1.92 -12.77
CA ASN A 105 -26.81 1.69 -14.15
C ASN A 105 -25.31 1.37 -14.22
N LYS A 106 -24.75 1.33 -15.44
CA LYS A 106 -23.33 1.01 -15.69
C LYS A 106 -22.33 1.87 -14.91
N THR A 107 -22.70 3.06 -14.47
CA THR A 107 -21.84 3.91 -13.62
C THR A 107 -21.77 3.36 -12.20
N GLY A 108 -22.89 2.93 -11.60
CA GLY A 108 -22.90 2.37 -10.24
C GLY A 108 -22.58 0.87 -10.18
N TRP A 109 -22.75 0.12 -11.27
CA TRP A 109 -22.47 -1.32 -11.30
C TRP A 109 -20.97 -1.63 -11.40
N VAL A 110 -20.50 -2.62 -10.63
CA VAL A 110 -19.13 -3.14 -10.79
C VAL A 110 -19.00 -3.89 -12.11
N ASN A 111 -18.02 -3.49 -12.93
CA ASN A 111 -17.77 -4.12 -14.22
C ASN A 111 -16.72 -5.25 -14.11
N TRP A 112 -17.21 -6.49 -14.15
CA TRP A 112 -16.37 -7.70 -14.08
C TRP A 112 -15.79 -8.16 -15.44
N LYS A 113 -16.05 -7.44 -16.54
CA LYS A 113 -15.48 -7.81 -17.83
C LYS A 113 -13.97 -7.61 -17.80
N ARG A 114 -13.21 -8.66 -18.15
CA ARG A 114 -11.75 -8.62 -18.20
C ARG A 114 -11.25 -7.40 -18.98
N ASN A 115 -10.38 -6.63 -18.33
CA ASN A 115 -9.72 -5.47 -18.91
C ASN A 115 -8.19 -5.63 -18.75
N THR A 116 -7.43 -4.89 -19.55
CA THR A 116 -5.96 -4.92 -19.49
C THR A 116 -5.49 -4.44 -18.12
N GLY A 117 -4.77 -5.30 -17.40
CA GLY A 117 -4.22 -4.99 -16.07
C GLY A 117 -5.08 -5.48 -14.90
N MET A 118 -6.34 -5.85 -15.12
CA MET A 118 -7.23 -6.40 -14.08
C MET A 118 -6.63 -7.64 -13.42
N GLU A 119 -6.17 -8.62 -14.21
CA GLU A 119 -5.69 -9.90 -13.69
C GLU A 119 -4.44 -9.72 -12.81
N ALA A 120 -3.49 -8.88 -13.26
CA ALA A 120 -2.30 -8.55 -12.49
C ALA A 120 -2.64 -7.82 -11.18
N LEU A 121 -3.61 -6.90 -11.20
CA LEU A 121 -4.07 -6.21 -9.99
C LEU A 121 -4.75 -7.18 -9.01
N GLN A 122 -5.60 -8.07 -9.50
CA GLN A 122 -6.26 -9.09 -8.69
C GLN A 122 -5.24 -10.02 -8.03
N GLU A 123 -4.26 -10.50 -8.80
CA GLU A 123 -3.16 -11.31 -8.27
C GLU A 123 -2.38 -10.53 -7.20
N PHE A 124 -2.09 -9.26 -7.45
CA PHE A 124 -1.39 -8.41 -6.49
C PHE A 124 -2.17 -8.25 -5.17
N VAL A 125 -3.48 -7.96 -5.24
CA VAL A 125 -4.35 -7.86 -4.05
C VAL A 125 -4.43 -9.19 -3.30
N GLN A 126 -4.54 -10.32 -4.03
CA GLN A 126 -4.54 -11.65 -3.42
C GLN A 126 -3.23 -11.94 -2.68
N LYS A 127 -2.08 -11.60 -3.28
CA LYS A 127 -0.77 -11.78 -2.65
C LYS A 127 -0.56 -10.85 -1.45
N LEU A 128 -1.03 -9.60 -1.51
CA LEU A 128 -1.06 -8.69 -0.34
C LEU A 128 -1.88 -9.29 0.81
N ALA A 129 -3.08 -9.79 0.52
CA ALA A 129 -3.96 -10.40 1.52
C ALA A 129 -3.33 -11.68 2.12
N ALA A 130 -2.75 -12.53 1.28
CA ALA A 130 -2.06 -13.74 1.70
C ALA A 130 -0.85 -13.42 2.59
N PHE A 131 -0.02 -12.45 2.19
CA PHE A 131 1.12 -11.99 2.96
C PHE A 131 0.70 -11.46 4.33
N ARG A 132 -0.31 -10.57 4.39
CA ARG A 132 -0.85 -10.05 5.65
C ARG A 132 -1.36 -11.17 6.56
N LYS A 133 -1.97 -12.21 6.00
CA LYS A 133 -2.44 -13.37 6.77
C LYS A 133 -1.28 -14.18 7.34
N ALA A 134 -0.25 -14.41 6.52
CA ALA A 134 0.95 -15.18 6.84
C ALA A 134 1.87 -14.52 7.88
N HIS A 135 1.83 -13.18 8.00
CA HIS A 135 2.66 -12.43 8.94
C HIS A 135 1.83 -11.74 10.05
N PRO A 136 1.55 -12.43 11.16
CA PRO A 136 0.83 -11.89 12.32
C PRO A 136 1.39 -10.57 12.86
N VAL A 137 2.69 -10.30 12.68
CA VAL A 137 3.31 -9.04 13.15
C VAL A 137 2.64 -7.79 12.54
N ILE A 138 2.03 -7.89 11.35
CA ILE A 138 1.36 -6.79 10.63
C ILE A 138 -0.10 -6.61 11.08
N ARG A 139 -0.66 -7.59 11.79
CA ARG A 139 -2.08 -7.63 12.20
C ARG A 139 -2.24 -7.85 13.71
N LYS A 140 -1.35 -7.26 14.52
CA LYS A 140 -1.45 -7.33 15.98
C LYS A 140 -2.77 -6.71 16.45
N ALA A 141 -3.40 -7.38 17.41
CA ALA A 141 -4.62 -6.89 18.06
C ALA A 141 -4.32 -5.68 18.97
N GLU A 142 -3.20 -5.73 19.67
CA GLU A 142 -2.75 -4.68 20.57
C GLU A 142 -1.91 -3.62 19.83
N PRO A 143 -1.99 -2.33 20.26
CA PRO A 143 -1.15 -1.28 19.70
C PRO A 143 0.34 -1.60 19.82
N MET A 144 1.11 -1.14 18.82
CA MET A 144 2.57 -1.15 18.88
C MET A 144 3.08 -0.17 19.94
N HIS A 145 4.17 -0.52 20.62
CA HIS A 145 4.76 0.24 21.72
C HIS A 145 5.96 1.12 21.29
N LEU A 146 6.57 0.83 20.13
CA LEU A 146 7.74 1.54 19.59
C LEU A 146 8.96 1.52 20.53
N ASN A 147 9.05 0.50 21.39
CA ASN A 147 10.16 0.27 22.31
C ASN A 147 10.40 -1.22 22.53
N ASP A 148 11.54 -1.57 23.12
CA ASP A 148 11.93 -2.96 23.37
C ASP A 148 11.36 -3.49 24.71
N TYR A 149 10.03 -3.55 24.84
CA TYR A 149 9.36 -3.92 26.10
C TYR A 149 9.41 -5.42 26.44
N GLN A 150 9.87 -6.27 25.52
CA GLN A 150 10.07 -7.71 25.76
C GLN A 150 11.54 -8.13 25.70
N HIS A 151 12.48 -7.18 25.66
CA HIS A 151 13.91 -7.43 25.61
C HIS A 151 14.33 -8.33 24.43
N LYS A 152 13.74 -8.09 23.25
CA LYS A 152 14.03 -8.77 21.98
C LYS A 152 15.24 -8.17 21.26
N GLY A 153 15.73 -7.01 21.69
CA GLY A 153 16.83 -6.28 21.05
C GLY A 153 16.38 -5.35 19.92
N CYS A 154 15.09 -5.34 19.57
CA CYS A 154 14.45 -4.31 18.75
C CYS A 154 13.11 -3.85 19.35
N PRO A 155 12.68 -2.61 19.07
CA PRO A 155 11.29 -2.24 19.26
C PRO A 155 10.37 -3.07 18.34
N ASP A 156 9.11 -3.25 18.75
CA ASP A 156 8.11 -3.97 17.95
C ASP A 156 7.80 -3.31 16.60
N LEU A 157 7.97 -1.98 16.52
CA LEU A 157 7.90 -1.17 15.31
C LEU A 157 9.00 -0.10 15.32
N SER A 158 9.72 0.07 14.21
CA SER A 158 10.72 1.14 14.03
C SER A 158 10.65 1.82 12.66
N TYR A 159 11.19 3.03 12.60
CA TYR A 159 11.30 3.83 11.39
C TYR A 159 12.75 4.00 10.96
N HIS A 160 12.95 4.16 9.65
CA HIS A 160 14.26 4.19 9.02
C HIS A 160 14.28 5.23 7.88
N SER A 161 15.40 5.91 7.70
CA SER A 161 15.61 6.81 6.56
C SER A 161 17.07 6.69 6.12
N ASP A 162 17.84 7.79 6.07
CA ASP A 162 19.28 7.74 5.78
C ASP A 162 20.04 6.87 6.77
N ASN A 163 19.55 6.83 8.02
CA ASN A 163 20.05 6.03 9.12
C ASN A 163 18.94 5.08 9.62
N ALA A 164 19.35 3.92 10.15
CA ALA A 164 18.44 3.01 10.83
C ALA A 164 18.06 3.60 12.20
N TRP A 165 16.91 3.17 12.74
CA TRP A 165 16.42 3.58 14.06
C TRP A 165 16.15 5.09 14.15
N ALA A 166 15.55 5.64 13.09
CA ALA A 166 15.14 7.04 13.08
C ALA A 166 14.06 7.28 14.14
N ALA A 167 14.17 8.40 14.86
CA ALA A 167 13.20 8.79 15.89
C ALA A 167 11.82 9.19 15.32
N GLY A 168 11.72 9.38 14.01
CA GLY A 168 10.49 9.77 13.32
C GLY A 168 10.62 9.75 11.81
N LEU A 169 9.56 10.14 11.11
CA LEU A 169 9.49 10.23 9.66
C LEU A 169 10.04 11.59 9.19
N PRO A 170 11.08 11.63 8.35
CA PRO A 170 11.54 12.89 7.76
C PRO A 170 10.60 13.30 6.63
N GLU A 171 9.69 14.23 6.91
CA GLU A 171 8.69 14.72 5.94
C GLU A 171 9.32 15.23 4.64
N GLU A 172 10.46 15.92 4.74
CA GLU A 172 11.13 16.55 3.59
C GLU A 172 11.67 15.55 2.56
N LYS A 173 12.00 14.32 2.98
CA LYS A 173 12.57 13.31 2.07
C LYS A 173 11.51 12.65 1.20
N GLY A 174 10.27 12.59 1.67
CA GLY A 174 9.19 11.85 0.99
C GLY A 174 9.47 10.35 0.84
N ALA A 175 10.39 9.78 1.62
CA ALA A 175 10.71 8.35 1.61
C ALA A 175 11.17 7.88 3.00
N PHE A 176 10.71 6.71 3.41
CA PHE A 176 11.03 6.12 4.71
C PHE A 176 10.83 4.62 4.72
N GLY A 177 11.53 3.95 5.63
CA GLY A 177 11.39 2.55 5.94
C GLY A 177 10.62 2.34 7.24
N VAL A 178 9.84 1.26 7.30
CA VAL A 178 9.14 0.78 8.48
C VAL A 178 9.55 -0.66 8.71
N MET A 179 9.96 -1.02 9.93
CA MET A 179 10.24 -2.41 10.29
C MET A 179 9.31 -2.86 11.41
N TYR A 180 8.61 -3.97 11.17
CA TYR A 180 7.93 -4.75 12.19
C TYR A 180 8.86 -5.85 12.70
N CYS A 181 9.16 -5.87 14.00
CA CYS A 181 10.05 -6.84 14.62
C CYS A 181 9.25 -8.14 14.87
N GLY A 182 9.48 -9.15 14.02
CA GLY A 182 8.72 -10.41 13.99
C GLY A 182 8.73 -11.19 15.30
N ASP A 183 9.76 -10.99 16.13
CA ASP A 183 9.89 -11.63 17.45
C ASP A 183 8.79 -11.24 18.46
N TYR A 184 7.95 -10.23 18.13
CA TYR A 184 6.78 -9.79 18.90
C TYR A 184 5.47 -10.45 18.45
N ALA A 185 5.51 -11.34 17.48
CA ALA A 185 4.37 -12.11 17.01
C ALA A 185 4.77 -13.58 16.81
N VAL A 186 3.78 -14.46 16.91
CA VAL A 186 3.95 -15.89 16.64
C VAL A 186 3.12 -16.28 15.43
N ASN A 187 3.71 -17.05 14.54
CA ASN A 187 3.04 -17.63 13.38
C ASN A 187 2.12 -18.80 13.79
N ASP A 188 1.41 -19.37 12.84
CA ASP A 188 0.48 -20.49 13.08
C ASP A 188 1.20 -21.77 13.59
N ALA A 189 2.52 -21.86 13.40
CA ALA A 189 3.37 -22.96 13.93
C ALA A 189 3.89 -22.70 15.35
N GLY A 190 3.60 -21.53 15.95
CA GLY A 190 4.08 -21.14 17.27
C GLY A 190 5.51 -20.62 17.30
N GLU A 191 6.11 -20.37 16.13
CA GLU A 191 7.45 -19.80 16.00
C GLU A 191 7.38 -18.28 15.85
N PRO A 192 8.44 -17.54 16.24
CA PRO A 192 8.55 -16.11 15.93
C PRO A 192 8.31 -15.83 14.44
N ASP A 193 7.58 -14.75 14.14
CA ASP A 193 7.38 -14.28 12.77
C ASP A 193 8.69 -13.73 12.17
N ASP A 194 8.73 -13.57 10.85
CA ASP A 194 9.85 -12.94 10.17
C ASP A 194 9.93 -11.43 10.49
N MET A 195 11.14 -10.86 10.40
CA MET A 195 11.27 -9.40 10.44
C MET A 195 10.72 -8.83 9.14
N VAL A 196 9.71 -7.97 9.20
CA VAL A 196 9.08 -7.38 8.00
C VAL A 196 9.54 -5.95 7.85
N TYR A 197 10.27 -5.63 6.78
CA TYR A 197 10.67 -4.26 6.44
C TYR A 197 9.95 -3.79 5.19
N ILE A 198 9.39 -2.58 5.24
CA ILE A 198 8.70 -1.95 4.11
C ILE A 198 9.36 -0.60 3.85
N GLY A 199 9.90 -0.42 2.65
CA GLY A 199 10.44 0.85 2.19
C GLY A 199 9.42 1.56 1.30
N TYR A 200 8.97 2.75 1.71
CA TYR A 200 8.11 3.62 0.93
C TYR A 200 8.94 4.74 0.29
N ASN A 201 8.72 4.99 -1.00
CA ASN A 201 9.26 6.15 -1.68
C ASN A 201 8.12 6.87 -2.44
N PHE A 202 7.65 7.99 -1.91
CA PHE A 202 6.65 8.86 -2.53
C PHE A 202 7.27 9.90 -3.46
N HIS A 203 8.59 10.08 -3.38
CA HIS A 203 9.33 11.02 -4.21
C HIS A 203 9.49 10.50 -5.65
N THR A 204 9.69 11.43 -6.59
CA THR A 204 9.92 11.13 -8.01
C THR A 204 11.37 10.73 -8.32
N GLY A 205 12.26 10.86 -7.34
CA GLY A 205 13.66 10.42 -7.39
C GLY A 205 13.88 9.07 -6.70
N VAL A 206 15.00 8.44 -7.02
CA VAL A 206 15.48 7.23 -6.32
C VAL A 206 15.88 7.61 -4.89
N ASN A 207 15.55 6.78 -3.92
CA ASN A 207 15.95 6.96 -2.52
C ASN A 207 16.68 5.73 -2.00
N GLU A 208 17.68 5.94 -1.15
CA GLU A 208 18.28 4.87 -0.35
C GLU A 208 17.78 4.96 1.09
N LEU A 209 17.38 3.81 1.63
CA LEU A 209 16.92 3.67 3.00
C LEU A 209 17.81 2.69 3.75
N ALA A 210 18.15 3.01 4.99
CA ALA A 210 18.94 2.15 5.85
C ALA A 210 18.14 0.91 6.27
N LEU A 211 18.80 -0.24 6.20
CA LEU A 211 18.32 -1.51 6.74
C LEU A 211 18.94 -1.72 8.12
N PRO A 212 18.15 -2.01 9.17
CA PRO A 212 18.66 -2.43 10.46
C PRO A 212 19.54 -3.66 10.35
N LYS A 213 20.60 -3.71 11.14
CA LYS A 213 21.39 -4.93 11.29
C LYS A 213 20.54 -5.98 12.01
N LEU A 214 20.33 -7.12 11.36
CA LEU A 214 19.63 -8.25 11.94
C LEU A 214 20.51 -9.02 12.94
N ALA A 215 19.88 -9.63 13.94
CA ALA A 215 20.56 -10.46 14.91
C ALA A 215 20.95 -11.84 14.33
N GLY A 216 22.01 -12.43 14.88
CA GLY A 216 22.45 -13.78 14.51
C GLY A 216 22.92 -13.88 13.06
N LYS A 217 22.40 -14.88 12.34
CA LYS A 217 22.74 -15.18 10.94
C LYS A 217 21.68 -14.71 9.93
N LYS A 218 20.63 -14.02 10.41
CA LYS A 218 19.51 -13.57 9.56
C LYS A 218 20.00 -12.59 8.50
N LYS A 219 19.37 -12.61 7.32
CA LYS A 219 19.63 -11.71 6.20
C LYS A 219 18.33 -11.13 5.66
N TRP A 220 18.42 -9.96 5.06
CA TRP A 220 17.34 -9.33 4.33
C TRP A 220 17.19 -9.94 2.95
N TYR A 221 15.97 -10.34 2.62
CA TYR A 221 15.53 -10.83 1.33
C TYR A 221 14.42 -9.93 0.79
N VAL A 222 14.58 -9.43 -0.44
CA VAL A 222 13.53 -8.70 -1.16
C VAL A 222 12.49 -9.71 -1.63
N VAL A 223 11.22 -9.43 -1.32
CA VAL A 223 10.08 -10.30 -1.66
C VAL A 223 9.03 -9.58 -2.52
N MET A 224 8.98 -8.24 -2.46
CA MET A 224 8.10 -7.43 -3.29
C MET A 224 8.79 -6.12 -3.67
N ASP A 225 8.58 -5.65 -4.89
CA ASP A 225 8.90 -4.30 -5.34
C ASP A 225 7.85 -3.85 -6.37
N THR A 226 7.06 -2.83 -6.03
CA THR A 226 5.95 -2.36 -6.90
C THR A 226 6.43 -1.65 -8.17
N ALA A 227 7.72 -1.31 -8.27
CA ALA A 227 8.28 -0.77 -9.49
C ALA A 227 8.63 -1.87 -10.52
N GLU A 228 8.60 -3.16 -10.14
CA GLU A 228 8.63 -4.26 -11.10
C GLU A 228 7.35 -4.27 -11.94
N GLN A 229 7.52 -4.51 -13.25
CA GLN A 229 6.42 -4.41 -14.21
C GLN A 229 5.70 -5.75 -14.42
N GLU A 230 6.43 -6.86 -14.32
CA GLU A 230 5.90 -8.19 -14.57
C GLU A 230 5.25 -8.78 -13.31
N HIS A 231 6.00 -8.83 -12.21
CA HIS A 231 5.51 -9.32 -10.93
C HIS A 231 5.98 -8.43 -9.79
N ALA A 232 5.04 -7.71 -9.16
CA ALA A 232 5.37 -6.89 -7.99
C ALA A 232 5.83 -7.74 -6.80
N PHE A 233 5.14 -8.84 -6.51
CA PHE A 233 5.67 -9.89 -5.63
C PHE A 233 6.56 -10.83 -6.46
N LEU A 234 7.82 -10.95 -6.06
CA LEU A 234 8.81 -11.71 -6.82
C LEU A 234 8.45 -13.20 -6.84
N PRO A 235 8.65 -13.91 -7.96
CA PRO A 235 8.45 -15.36 -8.02
C PRO A 235 9.36 -16.12 -7.04
N GLU A 236 10.56 -15.58 -6.82
CA GLU A 236 11.53 -16.09 -5.85
C GLU A 236 12.08 -14.91 -5.04
N GLU A 237 12.19 -15.11 -3.72
CA GLU A 237 12.82 -14.14 -2.84
C GLU A 237 14.31 -14.02 -3.15
N LYS A 238 14.82 -12.80 -3.17
CA LYS A 238 16.23 -12.53 -3.52
C LYS A 238 16.95 -11.89 -2.33
N PRO A 239 18.15 -12.35 -1.95
CA PRO A 239 18.92 -11.65 -0.92
C PRO A 239 19.15 -10.20 -1.36
N ALA A 240 18.93 -9.24 -0.47
CA ALA A 240 19.23 -7.85 -0.75
C ALA A 240 20.72 -7.70 -1.08
N GLU A 241 21.04 -7.03 -2.19
CA GLU A 241 22.42 -6.84 -2.67
C GLU A 241 23.29 -6.18 -1.59
N ASN A 242 22.70 -5.28 -0.81
CA ASN A 242 23.29 -4.67 0.35
C ASN A 242 22.43 -4.97 1.60
N GLN A 243 23.06 -5.47 2.66
CA GLN A 243 22.38 -5.85 3.92
C GLN A 243 22.26 -4.68 4.91
N HIS A 244 22.71 -3.49 4.54
CA HIS A 244 22.69 -2.26 5.34
C HIS A 244 21.87 -1.14 4.70
N ARG A 245 21.58 -1.23 3.39
CA ARG A 245 20.78 -0.25 2.66
C ARG A 245 19.94 -0.93 1.59
N ILE A 246 18.78 -0.36 1.29
CA ILE A 246 17.94 -0.73 0.16
C ILE A 246 17.66 0.48 -0.72
N THR A 247 17.82 0.32 -2.01
CA THR A 247 17.42 1.30 -3.01
C THR A 247 15.93 1.13 -3.29
N VAL A 248 15.16 2.20 -3.15
CA VAL A 248 13.72 2.24 -3.45
C VAL A 248 13.49 3.17 -4.63
N ARG A 249 12.93 2.62 -5.71
CA ARG A 249 12.69 3.36 -6.96
C ARG A 249 11.63 4.45 -6.78
N PRO A 250 11.58 5.47 -7.66
CA PRO A 250 10.57 6.52 -7.60
C PRO A 250 9.15 5.97 -7.50
N GLN A 251 8.34 6.56 -6.61
CA GLN A 251 6.91 6.25 -6.47
C GLN A 251 6.66 4.73 -6.39
N SER A 252 7.30 4.09 -5.42
CA SER A 252 7.24 2.64 -5.25
C SER A 252 7.32 2.21 -3.79
N VAL A 253 6.98 0.94 -3.56
CA VAL A 253 7.10 0.25 -2.27
C VAL A 253 7.93 -1.01 -2.46
N VAL A 254 8.92 -1.21 -1.59
CA VAL A 254 9.68 -2.46 -1.48
C VAL A 254 9.33 -3.16 -0.16
N LEU A 255 9.25 -4.48 -0.19
CA LEU A 255 9.04 -5.34 0.98
C LEU A 255 10.22 -6.30 1.11
N LEU A 256 10.74 -6.42 2.32
CA LEU A 256 11.81 -7.34 2.67
C LEU A 256 11.44 -8.18 3.88
N LEU A 257 11.88 -9.43 3.88
CA LEU A 257 11.84 -10.33 5.03
C LEU A 257 13.26 -10.52 5.58
N GLY A 258 13.40 -10.44 6.89
CA GLY A 258 14.63 -10.74 7.63
C GLY A 258 14.51 -12.10 8.31
N LYS A 259 15.17 -13.10 7.72
CA LYS A 259 15.14 -14.51 8.16
C LYS A 259 16.52 -15.16 8.13
#